data_AF-A0A8T5J7G8-F1
#
_entry.id   AF-A0A8T5J7G8-F1
#
_cell.length_a   1.000
_cell.length_b   1.000
_cell.length_c   1.000
_cell.angle_alpha   90.00
_cell.angle_beta   90.00
_cell.angle_gamma   90.00
#
_symmetry.space_group_name_H-M   'P 1'
#
loop_
_entity.id
_entity.type
_entity.pdbx_description
1 polymer ?
#
loop_
_entity_poly.entity_id
_entity_poly.type
_entity_poly.pdbx_seq_one_letter_code
_entity_poly.pdbx_strand_id
1 'polypeptide(L)'
;MAETLVTIGFLSALAMLISPLFDKGKWLASITASSCALCFVLLPFDSIQQSGGSSLVIISCMCALIQYQINNGVARKYLNGLGGCITLLILLAMYPEEGIIDTVNDYSTLSNLQEILKSVIIGLLLAQLLTNSLSFDNRISIFMIVTIIALQLGAGIFDGDVLSVVISVAILIGFMPFFETKINKKIGTGQGRSVALGVSTLMGIILIFSLTYVSISGVERIGDGDGAIAVSLWLTSGVTLFGLFGMLLPLLGFDNHPRPEAWGWRIGIVISPMLITIQSDLASHVLLGVALALLVSISSPLVLEKKSTKAV
;
A
#
# COMPACT_ATOMS: atom_id res chain seq x y z
N MET A 1 23.74 -19.30 -1.17
CA MET A 1 23.59 -18.54 -2.44
C MET A 1 22.20 -17.91 -2.57
N ALA A 2 21.11 -18.61 -2.24
CA ALA A 2 19.77 -18.02 -2.21
C ALA A 2 19.67 -16.84 -1.22
N GLU A 3 20.08 -17.03 0.04
CA GLU A 3 20.10 -15.97 1.07
C GLU A 3 20.86 -14.72 0.63
N THR A 4 22.05 -14.88 0.04
CA THR A 4 22.85 -13.75 -0.46
C THR A 4 22.13 -12.96 -1.55
N LEU A 5 21.34 -13.62 -2.40
CA LEU A 5 20.54 -12.96 -3.44
C LEU A 5 19.35 -12.21 -2.86
N VAL A 6 18.67 -12.78 -1.86
CA VAL A 6 17.59 -12.07 -1.15
C VAL A 6 18.13 -10.84 -0.43
N THR A 7 19.29 -10.94 0.22
CA THR A 7 19.93 -9.78 0.86
C THR A 7 20.28 -8.69 -0.15
N ILE A 8 20.76 -9.05 -1.35
CA ILE A 8 20.98 -8.09 -2.44
C ILE A 8 19.65 -7.47 -2.89
N GLY A 9 18.60 -8.28 -3.03
CA GLY A 9 17.24 -7.79 -3.34
C GLY A 9 16.71 -6.83 -2.29
N PHE A 10 16.91 -7.13 -1.01
CA PHE A 10 16.54 -6.31 0.13
C PHE A 10 17.30 -4.97 0.14
N LEU A 11 18.62 -5.00 -0.02
CA LEU A 11 19.44 -3.77 -0.10
C LEU A 11 19.07 -2.94 -1.33
N SER A 12 18.75 -3.58 -2.45
CA SER A 12 18.25 -2.90 -3.64
C SER A 12 16.88 -2.26 -3.41
N ALA A 13 15.97 -2.95 -2.72
CA ALA A 13 14.67 -2.40 -2.31
C ALA A 13 14.81 -1.21 -1.35
N LEU A 14 15.76 -1.25 -0.42
CA LEU A 14 16.13 -0.11 0.42
C LEU A 14 16.66 1.06 -0.40
N ALA A 15 17.53 0.78 -1.38
CA ALA A 15 17.99 1.80 -2.31
C ALA A 15 16.84 2.37 -3.16
N MET A 16 15.85 1.55 -3.56
CA MET A 16 14.64 2.02 -4.25
C MET A 16 13.83 2.99 -3.39
N LEU A 17 13.59 2.64 -2.12
CA LEU A 17 12.87 3.48 -1.15
C LEU A 17 13.53 4.85 -0.99
N ILE A 18 14.87 4.90 -0.92
CA ILE A 18 15.64 6.13 -0.69
C ILE A 18 15.91 6.89 -2.02
N SER A 19 15.75 6.23 -3.17
CA SER A 19 15.98 6.84 -4.48
C SER A 19 15.19 8.13 -4.81
N PRO A 20 14.04 8.46 -4.20
CA PRO A 20 13.41 9.77 -4.38
C PRO A 20 14.31 10.96 -3.97
N LEU A 21 15.21 10.74 -3.00
CA LEU A 21 16.16 11.76 -2.52
C LEU A 21 17.33 12.01 -3.49
N PHE A 22 17.52 11.11 -4.48
CA PHE A 22 18.64 11.17 -5.41
C PHE A 22 18.17 11.21 -6.87
N ASP A 23 18.99 11.80 -7.75
CA ASP A 23 18.66 11.88 -9.18
C ASP A 23 19.09 10.66 -9.99
N LYS A 24 19.71 9.65 -9.36
CA LYS A 24 20.14 8.39 -9.97
C LYS A 24 19.20 7.23 -9.60
N GLY A 25 19.44 6.02 -10.14
CA GLY A 25 18.74 4.81 -9.72
C GLY A 25 17.54 4.35 -10.57
N LYS A 26 17.53 4.65 -11.87
CA LYS A 26 16.49 4.13 -12.80
C LYS A 26 16.42 2.61 -12.85
N TRP A 27 17.52 1.92 -12.56
CA TRP A 27 17.69 0.48 -12.72
C TRP A 27 17.44 -0.32 -11.43
N LEU A 28 17.17 0.34 -10.31
CA LEU A 28 17.08 -0.31 -9.00
C LEU A 28 15.94 -1.35 -8.97
N ALA A 29 14.81 -1.06 -9.62
CA ALA A 29 13.72 -2.04 -9.76
C ALA A 29 14.17 -3.30 -10.53
N SER A 30 14.96 -3.15 -11.61
CA SER A 30 15.49 -4.30 -12.35
C SER A 30 16.43 -5.19 -11.53
N ILE A 31 17.24 -4.61 -10.64
CA ILE A 31 18.16 -5.36 -9.76
C ILE A 31 17.36 -6.14 -8.73
N THR A 32 16.35 -5.52 -8.13
CA THR A 32 15.45 -6.18 -7.18
C THR A 32 14.66 -7.31 -7.85
N ALA A 33 14.19 -7.09 -9.08
CA ALA A 33 13.47 -8.11 -9.83
C ALA A 33 14.35 -9.31 -10.17
N SER A 34 15.57 -9.07 -10.70
CA SER A 34 16.47 -10.14 -11.11
C SER A 34 17.02 -10.94 -9.93
N SER A 35 17.34 -10.28 -8.82
CA SER A 35 17.79 -10.96 -7.59
C SER A 35 16.71 -11.85 -6.99
N CYS A 36 15.46 -11.37 -6.89
CA CYS A 36 14.35 -12.18 -6.38
C CYS A 36 14.00 -13.34 -7.32
N ALA A 37 13.99 -13.11 -8.64
CA ALA A 37 13.75 -14.16 -9.62
C ALA A 37 14.84 -15.24 -9.61
N LEU A 38 16.12 -14.84 -9.57
CA LEU A 38 17.24 -15.78 -9.47
C LEU A 38 17.20 -16.56 -8.15
N CYS A 39 16.82 -15.91 -7.05
CA CYS A 39 16.65 -16.59 -5.78
C CYS A 39 15.56 -17.68 -5.88
N PHE A 40 14.41 -17.36 -6.47
CA PHE A 40 13.33 -18.33 -6.65
C PHE A 40 13.75 -19.52 -7.53
N VAL A 41 14.49 -19.28 -8.61
CA VAL A 41 14.99 -20.35 -9.50
C VAL A 41 15.97 -21.29 -8.80
N LEU A 42 16.69 -20.81 -7.77
CA LEU A 42 17.61 -21.62 -6.99
C LEU A 42 16.92 -22.42 -5.88
N LEU A 43 15.65 -22.15 -5.58
CA LEU A 43 14.87 -22.84 -4.57
C LEU A 43 14.13 -24.04 -5.17
N PRO A 44 13.76 -25.05 -4.34
CA PRO A 44 12.85 -26.11 -4.77
C PRO A 44 11.55 -25.52 -5.31
N PHE A 45 11.00 -26.13 -6.37
CA PHE A 45 9.80 -25.60 -7.03
C PHE A 45 8.58 -25.52 -6.10
N ASP A 46 8.48 -26.46 -5.15
CA ASP A 46 7.44 -26.51 -4.13
C ASP A 46 7.49 -25.32 -3.15
N SER A 47 8.60 -24.57 -3.10
CA SER A 47 8.73 -23.35 -2.30
C SER A 47 7.67 -22.30 -2.61
N ILE A 48 7.06 -22.32 -3.80
CA ILE A 48 5.98 -21.39 -4.16
C ILE A 48 4.76 -21.51 -3.26
N GLN A 49 4.50 -22.70 -2.71
CA GLN A 49 3.38 -22.95 -1.80
C GLN A 49 3.61 -22.30 -0.42
N GLN A 50 4.85 -21.89 -0.13
CA GLN A 50 5.18 -21.16 1.09
C GLN A 50 5.10 -19.65 0.85
N SER A 51 4.83 -18.89 1.92
CA SER A 51 4.78 -17.42 1.90
C SER A 51 6.07 -16.81 1.35
N GLY A 52 7.22 -17.39 1.68
CA GLY A 52 8.52 -16.93 1.20
C GLY A 52 8.66 -17.04 -0.32
N GLY A 53 8.36 -18.21 -0.90
CA GLY A 53 8.58 -18.45 -2.33
C GLY A 53 7.61 -17.64 -3.20
N SER A 54 6.34 -17.59 -2.81
CA SER A 54 5.33 -16.74 -3.46
C SER A 54 5.70 -15.26 -3.40
N SER A 55 6.23 -14.78 -2.27
CA SER A 55 6.66 -13.38 -2.12
C SER A 55 7.77 -12.98 -3.11
N LEU A 56 8.74 -13.87 -3.36
CA LEU A 56 9.82 -13.63 -4.33
C LEU A 56 9.28 -13.46 -5.75
N VAL A 57 8.30 -14.27 -6.14
CA VAL A 57 7.63 -14.18 -7.44
C VAL A 57 6.83 -12.88 -7.54
N ILE A 58 6.02 -12.56 -6.53
CA ILE A 58 5.24 -11.31 -6.46
C ILE A 58 6.17 -10.09 -6.64
N ILE A 59 7.25 -10.01 -5.87
CA ILE A 59 8.21 -8.91 -5.91
C ILE A 59 8.89 -8.83 -7.29
N SER A 60 9.29 -9.97 -7.85
CA SER A 60 9.96 -10.01 -9.15
C SER A 60 9.07 -9.45 -10.27
N CYS A 61 7.80 -9.88 -10.32
CA CYS A 61 6.83 -9.41 -11.31
C CYS A 61 6.48 -7.93 -11.10
N MET A 62 6.27 -7.52 -9.85
CA MET A 62 5.98 -6.13 -9.50
C MET A 62 7.12 -5.20 -9.93
N CYS A 63 8.35 -5.52 -9.54
CA CYS A 63 9.53 -4.72 -9.88
C CYS A 63 9.83 -4.71 -11.39
N ALA A 64 9.59 -5.81 -12.09
CA ALA A 64 9.75 -5.86 -13.55
C ALA A 64 8.77 -4.90 -14.25
N LEU A 65 7.51 -4.86 -13.83
CA LEU A 65 6.51 -3.95 -14.40
C LEU A 65 6.78 -2.49 -14.02
N ILE A 66 7.20 -2.23 -12.78
CA ILE A 66 7.65 -0.90 -12.34
C ILE A 66 8.82 -0.42 -13.22
N GLN A 67 9.83 -1.27 -13.45
CA GLN A 67 10.96 -0.93 -14.30
C GLN A 67 10.53 -0.61 -15.73
N TYR A 68 9.62 -1.41 -16.29
CA TYR A 68 9.06 -1.17 -17.63
C TYR A 68 8.39 0.21 -17.73
N GLN A 69 7.60 0.58 -16.73
CA GLN A 69 6.92 1.88 -16.71
C GLN A 69 7.88 3.07 -16.52
N ILE A 70 8.93 2.90 -15.70
CA ILE A 70 9.99 3.90 -15.54
C ILE A 70 10.71 4.12 -16.88
N ASN A 71 10.97 3.05 -17.63
CA ASN A 71 11.59 3.14 -18.96
C ASN A 71 10.68 3.85 -19.97
N ASN A 72 9.36 3.71 -19.84
CA ASN A 72 8.35 4.43 -20.63
C ASN A 72 8.14 5.89 -20.20
N GLY A 73 8.92 6.39 -19.24
CA GLY A 73 8.90 7.81 -18.85
C GLY A 73 7.96 8.16 -17.69
N VAL A 74 7.37 7.17 -17.01
CA VAL A 74 6.55 7.41 -15.81
C VAL A 74 7.43 7.87 -14.64
N ALA A 75 6.85 8.62 -13.68
CA ALA A 75 7.56 9.27 -12.58
C ALA A 75 8.38 8.30 -11.72
N ARG A 76 9.68 8.19 -12.03
CA ARG A 76 10.64 7.31 -11.35
C ARG A 76 10.66 7.45 -9.84
N LYS A 77 10.74 8.69 -9.34
CA LYS A 77 10.89 8.95 -7.89
C LYS A 77 9.73 8.33 -7.12
N TYR A 78 8.51 8.50 -7.61
CA TYR A 78 7.31 7.93 -6.99
C TYR A 78 7.28 6.40 -7.06
N LEU A 79 7.45 5.83 -8.27
CA LEU A 79 7.37 4.38 -8.47
C LEU A 79 8.46 3.61 -7.73
N ASN A 80 9.70 4.09 -7.73
CA ASN A 80 10.76 3.47 -6.95
C ASN A 80 10.55 3.65 -5.44
N GLY A 81 10.11 4.82 -4.99
CA GLY A 81 9.89 5.10 -3.57
C GLY A 81 8.83 4.17 -2.97
N LEU A 82 7.61 4.19 -3.53
CA LEU A 82 6.51 3.35 -3.04
C LEU A 82 6.69 1.88 -3.38
N GLY A 83 7.19 1.57 -4.57
CA GLY A 83 7.53 0.20 -4.95
C GLY A 83 8.57 -0.41 -4.02
N GLY A 84 9.62 0.35 -3.68
CA GLY A 84 10.65 -0.02 -2.70
C GLY A 84 10.11 -0.22 -1.29
N CYS A 85 9.15 0.61 -0.86
CA CYS A 85 8.46 0.44 0.43
C CYS A 85 7.70 -0.89 0.48
N ILE A 86 6.91 -1.17 -0.56
CA ILE A 86 6.11 -2.40 -0.64
C ILE A 86 7.01 -3.64 -0.74
N THR A 87 8.08 -3.59 -1.54
CA THR A 87 9.02 -4.72 -1.63
C THR A 87 9.72 -5.00 -0.31
N LEU A 88 10.22 -3.97 0.38
CA LEU A 88 10.85 -4.14 1.69
C LEU A 88 9.90 -4.79 2.70
N LEU A 89 8.66 -4.32 2.76
CA LEU A 89 7.65 -4.83 3.67
C LEU A 89 7.34 -6.29 3.36
N ILE A 90 7.09 -6.63 2.09
CA ILE A 90 6.82 -8.02 1.69
C ILE A 90 8.01 -8.92 2.04
N LEU A 91 9.25 -8.50 1.77
CA LEU A 91 10.44 -9.29 2.15
C LEU A 91 10.56 -9.46 3.66
N LEU A 92 10.36 -8.41 4.45
CA LEU A 92 10.46 -8.46 5.91
C LEU A 92 9.36 -9.31 6.54
N ALA A 93 8.16 -9.27 5.99
CA ALA A 93 7.00 -9.90 6.60
C ALA A 93 6.72 -11.32 6.11
N MET A 94 7.14 -11.67 4.89
CA MET A 94 6.79 -12.95 4.27
C MET A 94 7.97 -13.89 4.03
N TYR A 95 9.20 -13.37 3.93
CA TYR A 95 10.39 -14.20 3.74
C TYR A 95 10.96 -14.62 5.11
N PRO A 96 11.11 -15.93 5.39
CA PRO A 96 11.54 -16.41 6.70
C PRO A 96 13.02 -16.09 6.99
N GLU A 97 13.37 -15.92 8.27
CA GLU A 97 14.75 -15.66 8.72
C GLU A 97 15.72 -16.82 8.38
N GLU A 98 15.22 -18.06 8.36
CA GLU A 98 16.02 -19.27 8.05
C GLU A 98 16.04 -19.64 6.56
N GLY A 99 15.40 -18.84 5.70
CA GLY A 99 15.21 -19.19 4.29
C GLY A 99 14.18 -20.32 4.09
N ILE A 100 13.81 -20.58 2.83
CA ILE A 100 12.84 -21.64 2.50
C ILE A 100 13.60 -22.96 2.44
N ILE A 101 13.55 -23.70 3.55
CA ILE A 101 14.10 -25.06 3.65
C ILE A 101 12.98 -26.04 3.31
N ASP A 102 13.35 -27.08 2.54
CA ASP A 102 12.52 -28.10 1.89
C ASP A 102 11.10 -28.28 2.47
N THR A 103 10.10 -28.24 1.57
CA THR A 103 8.72 -28.57 1.92
C THR A 103 8.64 -30.03 2.37
N VAL A 104 8.12 -30.25 3.58
CA VAL A 104 7.83 -31.61 4.09
C VAL A 104 6.70 -32.30 3.28
N ASN A 105 5.90 -31.51 2.55
CA ASN A 105 4.82 -31.97 1.69
C ASN A 105 5.23 -31.92 0.22
N ASP A 106 5.03 -33.02 -0.49
CA ASP A 106 5.11 -33.06 -1.96
C ASP A 106 3.83 -32.48 -2.55
N TYR A 107 3.96 -31.40 -3.32
CA TYR A 107 2.84 -30.79 -4.02
C TYR A 107 2.76 -31.26 -5.47
N SER A 108 1.53 -31.29 -6.00
CA SER A 108 1.34 -31.58 -7.41
C SER A 108 1.90 -30.45 -8.29
N THR A 109 2.36 -30.78 -9.48
CA THR A 109 2.82 -29.78 -10.46
C THR A 109 1.72 -28.77 -10.82
N LEU A 110 0.45 -29.21 -10.83
CA LEU A 110 -0.70 -28.36 -11.12
C LEU A 110 -0.95 -27.33 -10.00
N SER A 111 -0.88 -27.74 -8.73
CA SER A 111 -1.05 -26.81 -7.60
C SER A 111 0.04 -25.75 -7.57
N ASN A 112 1.29 -26.13 -7.86
CA ASN A 112 2.40 -25.19 -7.93
C ASN A 112 2.22 -24.18 -9.07
N LEU A 113 1.74 -24.63 -10.23
CA LEU A 113 1.48 -23.74 -11.37
C LEU A 113 0.35 -22.74 -11.07
N GLN A 114 -0.68 -23.16 -10.33
CA GLN A 114 -1.75 -22.27 -9.87
C GLN A 114 -1.22 -21.18 -8.93
N GLU A 115 -0.37 -21.53 -7.96
CA GLU A 115 0.21 -20.54 -7.04
C GLU A 115 1.19 -19.59 -7.72
N ILE A 116 1.97 -20.06 -8.70
CA ILE A 116 2.80 -19.18 -9.53
C ILE A 116 1.90 -18.18 -10.26
N LEU A 117 0.83 -18.66 -10.91
CA LEU A 117 -0.07 -17.79 -11.66
C LEU A 117 -0.71 -16.72 -10.74
N LYS A 118 -1.18 -17.11 -9.56
CA LYS A 118 -1.70 -16.18 -8.55
C LYS A 118 -0.65 -15.14 -8.16
N SER A 119 0.56 -15.58 -7.81
CA SER A 119 1.68 -14.71 -7.40
C SER A 119 2.06 -13.71 -8.50
N VAL A 120 2.11 -14.16 -9.75
CA VAL A 120 2.37 -13.29 -10.91
C VAL A 120 1.26 -12.24 -11.07
N ILE A 121 -0.01 -12.65 -11.02
CA ILE A 121 -1.15 -11.72 -11.16
C ILE A 121 -1.13 -10.67 -10.03
N ILE A 122 -0.86 -11.08 -8.79
CA ILE A 122 -0.76 -10.17 -7.64
C ILE A 122 0.38 -9.17 -7.84
N GLY A 123 1.58 -9.64 -8.22
CA GLY A 123 2.71 -8.76 -8.48
C GLY A 123 2.44 -7.72 -9.57
N LEU A 124 1.82 -8.13 -10.68
CA LEU A 124 1.42 -7.23 -11.77
C LEU A 124 0.32 -6.25 -11.32
N LEU A 125 -0.65 -6.71 -10.55
CA LEU A 125 -1.73 -5.88 -10.01
C LEU A 125 -1.18 -4.79 -9.08
N LEU A 126 -0.28 -5.13 -8.16
CA LEU A 126 0.34 -4.16 -7.24
C LEU A 126 1.08 -3.06 -8.01
N ALA A 127 1.90 -3.44 -8.99
CA ALA A 127 2.61 -2.47 -9.82
C ALA A 127 1.63 -1.58 -10.60
N GLN A 128 0.58 -2.14 -11.18
CA GLN A 128 -0.41 -1.38 -11.96
C GLN A 128 -1.25 -0.43 -11.09
N LEU A 129 -1.57 -0.80 -9.85
CA LEU A 129 -2.25 0.06 -8.88
C LEU A 129 -1.38 1.29 -8.54
N LEU A 130 -0.06 1.09 -8.35
CA LEU A 130 0.87 2.20 -8.15
C LEU A 130 0.92 3.14 -9.37
N THR A 131 0.93 2.61 -10.58
CA THR A 131 0.90 3.44 -11.81
C THR A 131 -0.39 4.24 -11.92
N ASN A 132 -1.51 3.60 -11.62
CA ASN A 132 -2.83 4.20 -11.72
C ASN A 132 -3.01 5.34 -10.70
N SER A 133 -2.28 5.28 -9.59
CA SER A 133 -2.23 6.37 -8.61
C SER A 133 -1.53 7.64 -9.12
N LEU A 134 -0.69 7.55 -10.16
CA LEU A 134 -0.06 8.72 -10.80
C LEU A 134 -0.93 9.30 -11.92
N SER A 135 -1.42 8.42 -12.79
CA SER A 135 -2.24 8.79 -13.94
C SER A 135 -3.40 7.82 -14.04
N PHE A 136 -4.57 8.24 -13.55
CA PHE A 136 -5.75 7.38 -13.54
C PHE A 136 -6.25 7.10 -14.96
N ASP A 137 -6.22 5.84 -15.37
CA ASP A 137 -6.80 5.38 -16.64
C ASP A 137 -8.05 4.54 -16.36
N ASN A 138 -9.21 5.01 -16.87
CA ASN A 138 -10.48 4.34 -16.71
C ASN A 138 -10.48 2.89 -17.25
N ARG A 139 -9.83 2.64 -18.39
CA ARG A 139 -9.86 1.30 -19.03
C ARG A 139 -9.06 0.30 -18.21
N ILE A 140 -7.85 0.68 -17.84
CA ILE A 140 -6.97 -0.16 -17.01
C ILE A 140 -7.57 -0.34 -15.61
N SER A 141 -8.22 0.69 -15.06
CA SER A 141 -8.90 0.61 -13.77
C SER A 141 -10.03 -0.41 -13.74
N ILE A 142 -10.84 -0.49 -14.81
CA ILE A 142 -11.88 -1.53 -14.92
C ILE A 142 -11.24 -2.93 -14.93
N PHE A 143 -10.16 -3.10 -15.71
CA PHE A 143 -9.43 -4.37 -15.73
C PHE A 143 -8.90 -4.74 -14.33
N MET A 144 -8.34 -3.79 -13.58
CA MET A 144 -7.89 -4.01 -12.19
C MET A 144 -9.03 -4.41 -11.25
N ILE A 145 -10.22 -3.79 -11.38
CA ILE A 145 -11.38 -4.18 -10.57
C ILE A 145 -11.79 -5.63 -10.87
N VAL A 146 -11.84 -5.99 -12.16
CA VAL A 146 -12.17 -7.36 -12.59
C VAL A 146 -11.14 -8.35 -12.05
N THR A 147 -9.85 -8.04 -12.11
CA THR A 147 -8.81 -8.93 -11.56
C THR A 147 -8.88 -9.04 -10.04
N ILE A 148 -9.16 -7.97 -9.31
CA ILE A 148 -9.37 -8.01 -7.85
C ILE A 148 -10.56 -8.91 -7.50
N ILE A 149 -11.69 -8.77 -8.20
CA ILE A 149 -12.87 -9.61 -7.97
C ILE A 149 -12.57 -11.08 -8.27
N ALA A 150 -11.90 -11.35 -9.39
CA ALA A 150 -11.52 -12.71 -9.78
C ALA A 150 -10.57 -13.35 -8.74
N LEU A 151 -9.59 -12.58 -8.25
CA LEU A 151 -8.67 -13.03 -7.20
C LEU A 151 -9.40 -13.27 -5.87
N GLN A 152 -10.35 -12.42 -5.48
CA GLN A 152 -11.10 -12.63 -4.25
C GLN A 152 -11.98 -13.89 -4.32
N LEU A 153 -12.65 -14.13 -5.45
CA LEU A 153 -13.51 -15.31 -5.62
C LEU A 153 -12.70 -16.60 -5.77
N GLY A 154 -11.51 -16.54 -6.39
CA GLY A 154 -10.70 -17.72 -6.66
C GLY A 154 -9.63 -18.05 -5.61
N ALA A 155 -9.18 -17.06 -4.84
CA ALA A 155 -8.02 -17.20 -3.97
C ALA A 155 -8.16 -16.55 -2.58
N GLY A 156 -9.27 -15.86 -2.25
CA GLY A 156 -9.46 -15.31 -0.90
C GLY A 156 -8.41 -14.26 -0.51
N ILE A 157 -8.08 -13.31 -1.39
CA ILE A 157 -6.98 -12.36 -1.16
C ILE A 157 -7.14 -11.45 0.08
N PHE A 158 -8.33 -11.41 0.69
CA PHE A 158 -8.65 -10.58 1.86
C PHE A 158 -8.72 -11.34 3.20
N ASP A 159 -8.06 -12.49 3.32
CA ASP A 159 -8.15 -13.38 4.50
C ASP A 159 -7.37 -12.89 5.75
N GLY A 160 -6.93 -11.62 5.78
CA GLY A 160 -6.36 -10.98 6.98
C GLY A 160 -4.83 -11.04 7.10
N ASP A 161 -4.15 -11.75 6.20
CA ASP A 161 -2.70 -11.84 6.15
C ASP A 161 -2.02 -10.52 5.77
N VAL A 162 -0.71 -10.41 5.99
CA VAL A 162 0.08 -9.22 5.62
C VAL A 162 -0.10 -8.84 4.14
N LEU A 163 -0.13 -9.83 3.24
CA LEU A 163 -0.34 -9.59 1.81
C LEU A 163 -1.72 -8.95 1.54
N SER A 164 -2.75 -9.33 2.30
CA SER A 164 -4.10 -8.74 2.17
C SER A 164 -4.10 -7.25 2.54
N VAL A 165 -3.34 -6.87 3.57
CA VAL A 165 -3.16 -5.48 3.99
C VAL A 165 -2.44 -4.69 2.91
N VAL A 166 -1.36 -5.26 2.35
CA VAL A 166 -0.60 -4.65 1.25
C VAL A 166 -1.49 -4.43 0.02
N ILE A 167 -2.28 -5.43 -0.38
CA ILE A 167 -3.19 -5.29 -1.53
C ILE A 167 -4.27 -4.24 -1.23
N SER A 168 -4.87 -4.26 -0.04
CA SER A 168 -5.91 -3.30 0.36
C SER A 168 -5.42 -1.85 0.31
N VAL A 169 -4.24 -1.60 0.86
CA VAL A 169 -3.62 -0.26 0.83
C VAL A 169 -3.25 0.13 -0.59
N ALA A 170 -2.71 -0.77 -1.41
CA ALA A 170 -2.42 -0.50 -2.82
C ALA A 170 -3.69 -0.13 -3.62
N ILE A 171 -4.84 -0.76 -3.32
CA ILE A 171 -6.14 -0.40 -3.90
C ILE A 171 -6.53 1.02 -3.48
N LEU A 172 -6.44 1.36 -2.20
CA LEU A 172 -6.76 2.71 -1.72
C LEU A 172 -5.90 3.79 -2.40
N ILE A 173 -4.59 3.54 -2.55
CA ILE A 173 -3.67 4.44 -3.26
C ILE A 173 -4.03 4.53 -4.75
N GLY A 174 -4.25 3.37 -5.40
CA GLY A 174 -4.50 3.27 -6.84
C GLY A 174 -5.79 3.95 -7.30
N PHE A 175 -6.82 4.02 -6.45
CA PHE A 175 -8.10 4.67 -6.76
C PHE A 175 -8.25 6.07 -6.19
N MET A 176 -7.31 6.54 -5.35
CA MET A 176 -7.36 7.89 -4.76
C MET A 176 -7.51 9.01 -5.81
N PRO A 177 -6.77 9.03 -6.94
CA PRO A 177 -6.86 10.13 -7.91
C PRO A 177 -8.22 10.23 -8.60
N PHE A 178 -8.96 9.13 -8.72
CA PHE A 178 -10.31 9.15 -9.30
C PHE A 178 -11.27 9.98 -8.46
N PHE A 179 -11.27 9.76 -7.15
CA PHE A 179 -12.10 10.53 -6.23
C PHE A 179 -11.65 11.99 -6.19
N GLU A 180 -10.33 12.22 -6.15
CA GLU A 180 -9.78 13.56 -6.09
C GLU A 180 -10.11 14.40 -7.33
N THR A 181 -9.89 13.88 -8.54
CA THR A 181 -10.15 14.63 -9.78
C THR A 181 -11.62 15.00 -9.96
N LYS A 182 -12.54 14.15 -9.48
CA LYS A 182 -13.99 14.46 -9.47
C LYS A 182 -14.36 15.56 -8.48
N ILE A 183 -13.70 15.58 -7.33
CA ILE A 183 -14.02 16.51 -6.25
C ILE A 183 -13.32 17.86 -6.47
N ASN A 184 -12.05 17.88 -6.84
CA ASN A 184 -11.28 19.11 -7.09
C ASN A 184 -11.94 20.02 -8.14
N LYS A 185 -12.63 19.47 -9.15
CA LYS A 185 -13.39 20.24 -10.14
C LYS A 185 -14.57 21.03 -9.56
N LYS A 186 -15.09 20.63 -8.39
CA LYS A 186 -16.30 21.20 -7.77
C LYS A 186 -15.98 22.20 -6.66
N ILE A 187 -14.74 22.22 -6.17
CA ILE A 187 -14.33 23.08 -5.06
C ILE A 187 -13.96 24.47 -5.56
N GLY A 188 -14.40 25.52 -4.85
CA GLY A 188 -14.02 26.90 -5.13
C GLY A 188 -12.65 27.26 -4.54
N THR A 189 -12.04 28.36 -4.98
CA THR A 189 -10.78 28.90 -4.42
C THR A 189 -11.00 29.69 -3.11
N GLY A 190 -11.96 29.28 -2.29
CA GLY A 190 -12.55 30.10 -1.23
C GLY A 190 -11.87 30.02 0.14
N GLN A 191 -12.48 30.75 1.09
CA GLN A 191 -12.16 30.72 2.52
C GLN A 191 -12.62 29.41 3.17
N GLY A 192 -11.93 28.97 4.23
CA GLY A 192 -12.29 27.77 5.00
C GLY A 192 -11.39 26.55 4.81
N ARG A 193 -10.30 26.66 4.04
CA ARG A 193 -9.35 25.56 3.76
C ARG A 193 -8.74 24.92 5.02
N SER A 194 -8.27 25.72 5.97
CA SER A 194 -7.67 25.22 7.21
C SER A 194 -8.69 24.56 8.13
N VAL A 195 -9.90 25.15 8.22
CA VAL A 195 -11.02 24.58 8.99
C VAL A 195 -11.47 23.26 8.37
N ALA A 196 -11.59 23.19 7.05
CA ALA A 196 -11.92 21.96 6.34
C ALA A 196 -10.89 20.86 6.62
N LEU A 197 -9.60 21.19 6.55
CA LEU A 197 -8.53 20.25 6.87
C LEU A 197 -8.65 19.75 8.32
N GLY A 198 -8.71 20.66 9.31
CA GLY A 198 -8.76 20.29 10.73
C GLY A 198 -10.00 19.50 11.14
N VAL A 199 -11.18 19.84 10.59
CA VAL A 199 -12.41 19.08 10.86
C VAL A 199 -12.34 17.70 10.21
N SER A 200 -11.83 17.62 8.97
CA SER A 200 -11.72 16.34 8.26
C SER A 200 -10.75 15.37 8.92
N THR A 201 -9.67 15.89 9.50
CA THR A 201 -8.66 15.08 10.17
C THR A 201 -9.19 14.59 11.50
N LEU A 202 -9.77 15.47 12.33
CA LEU A 202 -10.39 15.08 13.59
C LEU A 202 -11.49 14.01 13.38
N MET A 203 -12.37 14.23 12.40
CA MET A 203 -13.42 13.26 12.07
C MET A 203 -12.83 11.93 11.57
N GLY A 204 -11.77 11.98 10.76
CA GLY A 204 -11.02 10.80 10.32
C GLY A 204 -10.44 10.01 11.50
N ILE A 205 -9.84 10.68 12.49
CA ILE A 205 -9.27 10.05 13.70
C ILE A 205 -10.37 9.33 14.50
N ILE A 206 -11.51 9.99 14.69
CA ILE A 206 -12.66 9.40 15.41
C ILE A 206 -13.19 8.16 14.67
N LEU A 207 -13.28 8.22 13.33
CA LEU A 207 -13.71 7.08 12.51
C LEU A 207 -12.72 5.93 12.56
N ILE A 208 -11.42 6.21 12.47
CA ILE A 208 -10.37 5.20 12.59
C ILE A 208 -10.50 4.51 13.96
N PHE A 209 -10.56 5.27 15.05
CA PHE A 209 -10.68 4.72 16.39
C PHE A 209 -11.94 3.86 16.57
N SER A 210 -13.12 4.41 16.24
CA SER A 210 -14.40 3.72 16.46
C SER A 210 -14.52 2.42 15.66
N LEU A 211 -14.13 2.42 14.39
CA LEU A 211 -14.18 1.21 13.57
C LEU A 211 -13.12 0.20 13.98
N THR A 212 -11.93 0.65 14.33
CA THR A 212 -10.86 -0.22 14.83
C THR A 212 -11.29 -0.87 16.14
N TYR A 213 -11.89 -0.12 17.06
CA TYR A 213 -12.44 -0.66 18.31
C TYR A 213 -13.53 -1.72 18.07
N VAL A 214 -14.50 -1.45 17.20
CA VAL A 214 -15.56 -2.42 16.85
C VAL A 214 -14.95 -3.69 16.26
N SER A 215 -13.96 -3.55 15.38
CA SER A 215 -13.32 -4.70 14.73
C SER A 215 -12.48 -5.53 15.72
N ILE A 216 -11.73 -4.87 16.61
CA ILE A 216 -10.87 -5.52 17.60
C ILE A 216 -11.64 -6.17 18.73
N SER A 217 -12.79 -5.60 19.11
CA SER A 217 -13.66 -6.17 20.14
C SER A 217 -14.19 -7.56 19.75
N GLY A 218 -14.15 -7.91 18.45
CA GLY A 218 -14.48 -9.24 17.95
C GLY A 218 -13.32 -10.26 18.02
N VAL A 219 -12.11 -9.85 18.42
CA VAL A 219 -10.94 -10.74 18.49
C VAL A 219 -10.89 -11.43 19.86
N GLU A 220 -10.99 -12.76 19.88
CA GLU A 220 -11.05 -13.56 21.11
C GLU A 220 -9.90 -13.30 22.09
N ARG A 221 -8.68 -13.05 21.58
CA ARG A 221 -7.48 -12.76 22.40
C ARG A 221 -7.60 -11.44 23.18
N ILE A 222 -8.43 -10.51 22.73
CA ILE A 222 -8.50 -9.14 23.25
C ILE A 222 -9.80 -8.92 24.05
N GLY A 223 -10.93 -9.42 23.54
CA GLY A 223 -12.25 -9.21 24.13
C GLY A 223 -12.78 -7.78 23.97
N ASP A 224 -13.83 -7.41 24.70
CA ASP A 224 -14.59 -6.15 24.54
C ASP A 224 -14.33 -5.09 25.62
N GLY A 225 -13.40 -5.34 26.54
CA GLY A 225 -13.07 -4.47 27.67
C GLY A 225 -11.95 -3.44 27.41
N ASP A 226 -11.28 -3.04 28.49
CA ASP A 226 -10.21 -2.03 28.46
C ASP A 226 -9.04 -2.38 27.53
N GLY A 227 -8.80 -3.68 27.32
CA GLY A 227 -7.80 -4.17 26.36
C GLY A 227 -8.10 -3.74 24.92
N ALA A 228 -9.35 -3.84 24.46
CA ALA A 228 -9.75 -3.39 23.13
C ALA A 228 -9.61 -1.88 22.97
N ILE A 229 -9.91 -1.11 24.02
CA ILE A 229 -9.73 0.34 24.02
C ILE A 229 -8.24 0.69 23.90
N ALA A 230 -7.39 0.05 24.70
CA ALA A 230 -5.95 0.29 24.67
C ALA A 230 -5.31 -0.04 23.31
N VAL A 231 -5.65 -1.20 22.74
CA VAL A 231 -5.11 -1.64 21.44
C VAL A 231 -5.63 -0.75 20.30
N SER A 232 -6.92 -0.42 20.30
CA SER A 232 -7.49 0.48 19.27
C SER A 232 -6.92 1.90 19.35
N LEU A 233 -6.68 2.43 20.56
CA LEU A 233 -5.95 3.69 20.73
C LEU A 233 -4.52 3.59 20.23
N TRP A 234 -3.80 2.51 20.53
CA TRP A 234 -2.43 2.31 20.08
C TRP A 234 -2.34 2.27 18.55
N LEU A 235 -3.17 1.46 17.89
CA LEU A 235 -3.22 1.38 16.43
C LEU A 235 -3.63 2.71 15.79
N THR A 236 -4.66 3.36 16.33
CA THR A 236 -5.08 4.68 15.85
C THR A 236 -3.94 5.69 16.01
N SER A 237 -3.24 5.69 17.14
CA SER A 237 -2.12 6.59 17.39
C SER A 237 -1.01 6.41 16.34
N GLY A 238 -0.66 5.17 15.98
CA GLY A 238 0.29 4.88 14.91
C GLY A 238 -0.14 5.46 13.56
N VAL A 239 -1.39 5.20 13.15
CA VAL A 239 -1.98 5.71 11.90
C VAL A 239 -1.97 7.23 11.85
N THR A 240 -2.40 7.87 12.94
CA THR A 240 -2.46 9.34 13.02
C THR A 240 -1.08 9.97 12.99
N LEU A 241 -0.10 9.37 13.65
CA LEU A 241 1.28 9.83 13.63
C LEU A 241 1.84 9.82 12.20
N PHE A 242 1.65 8.74 11.44
CA PHE A 242 2.05 8.70 10.02
C PHE A 242 1.28 9.72 9.17
N GLY A 243 -0.02 9.90 9.40
CA GLY A 243 -0.81 10.94 8.75
C GLY A 243 -0.28 12.35 9.00
N LEU A 244 0.05 12.68 10.26
CA LEU A 244 0.60 13.98 10.65
C LEU A 244 2.00 14.20 10.09
N PHE A 245 2.87 13.17 10.09
CA PHE A 245 4.15 13.25 9.39
C PHE A 245 3.97 13.51 7.90
N GLY A 246 2.98 12.88 7.29
CA GLY A 246 2.60 13.13 5.89
C GLY A 246 2.27 14.59 5.62
N MET A 247 1.54 15.27 6.53
CA MET A 247 1.22 16.69 6.41
C MET A 247 2.43 17.62 6.41
N LEU A 248 3.58 17.17 6.94
CA LEU A 248 4.82 17.94 6.96
C LEU A 248 5.65 17.80 5.68
N LEU A 249 5.39 16.78 4.85
CA LEU A 249 6.11 16.55 3.59
C LEU A 249 6.11 17.76 2.63
N PRO A 250 5.00 18.52 2.48
CA PRO A 250 4.99 19.74 1.69
C PRO A 250 5.95 20.82 2.18
N LEU A 251 6.17 20.95 3.49
CA LEU A 251 7.10 21.93 4.07
C LEU A 251 8.56 21.62 3.68
N LEU A 252 8.84 20.35 3.37
CA LEU A 252 10.12 19.88 2.85
C LEU A 252 10.24 20.01 1.32
N GLY A 253 9.23 20.60 0.65
CA GLY A 253 9.20 20.76 -0.80
C GLY A 253 8.74 19.51 -1.56
N PHE A 254 8.28 18.48 -0.85
CA PHE A 254 7.71 17.27 -1.45
C PHE A 254 6.20 17.40 -1.54
N ASP A 255 5.67 18.20 -2.49
CA ASP A 255 4.35 18.05 -3.14
C ASP A 255 3.89 19.37 -3.81
N ASN A 256 3.36 19.27 -5.04
CA ASN A 256 2.82 20.38 -5.84
C ASN A 256 1.27 20.35 -5.95
N HIS A 257 0.58 19.48 -5.21
CA HIS A 257 -0.89 19.42 -5.27
C HIS A 257 -1.55 20.73 -4.77
N PRO A 258 -2.78 21.05 -5.22
CA PRO A 258 -3.51 22.26 -4.80
C PRO A 258 -3.75 22.39 -3.29
N ARG A 259 -3.67 21.27 -2.54
CA ARG A 259 -3.75 21.18 -1.07
C ARG A 259 -2.72 20.15 -0.58
N PRO A 260 -1.45 20.52 -0.50
CA PRO A 260 -0.38 19.54 -0.34
C PRO A 260 -0.39 18.90 1.06
N GLU A 261 -0.81 19.64 2.10
CA GLU A 261 -0.96 19.09 3.46
C GLU A 261 -2.06 18.02 3.54
N ALA A 262 -3.19 18.25 2.87
CA ALA A 262 -4.31 17.30 2.82
C ALA A 262 -3.92 16.03 2.03
N TRP A 263 -3.12 16.19 0.97
CA TRP A 263 -2.56 15.06 0.23
C TRP A 263 -1.59 14.25 1.08
N GLY A 264 -0.67 14.94 1.76
CA GLY A 264 0.26 14.35 2.72
C GLY A 264 -0.44 13.55 3.81
N TRP A 265 -1.51 14.10 4.40
CA TRP A 265 -2.37 13.39 5.35
C TRP A 265 -2.94 12.09 4.77
N ARG A 266 -3.54 12.15 3.57
CA ARG A 266 -4.16 10.98 2.92
C ARG A 266 -3.15 9.88 2.63
N ILE A 267 -1.99 10.23 2.08
CA ILE A 267 -0.93 9.26 1.80
C ILE A 267 -0.38 8.67 3.12
N GLY A 268 -0.16 9.51 4.13
CA GLY A 268 0.33 9.07 5.44
C GLY A 268 -0.61 8.07 6.12
N ILE A 269 -1.91 8.37 6.19
CA ILE A 269 -2.88 7.44 6.81
C ILE A 269 -3.06 6.17 5.99
N VAL A 270 -2.99 6.25 4.65
CA VAL A 270 -3.20 5.07 3.79
C VAL A 270 -2.01 4.12 3.83
N ILE A 271 -0.77 4.61 3.87
CA ILE A 271 0.42 3.76 3.97
C ILE A 271 0.58 3.19 5.39
N SER A 272 0.01 3.84 6.41
CA SER A 272 0.23 3.43 7.80
C SER A 272 -0.13 1.97 8.14
N PRO A 273 -1.22 1.33 7.66
CA PRO A 273 -1.55 -0.04 8.02
C PRO A 273 -0.48 -1.01 7.51
N MET A 274 0.08 -0.76 6.31
CA MET A 274 1.24 -1.50 5.79
C MET A 274 2.43 -1.40 6.77
N LEU A 275 2.77 -0.21 7.26
CA LEU A 275 3.92 -0.09 8.17
C LEU A 275 3.67 -0.77 9.53
N ILE A 276 2.42 -0.76 10.00
CA ILE A 276 2.03 -1.39 11.27
C ILE A 276 2.13 -2.92 11.19
N THR A 277 2.01 -3.55 10.01
CA THR A 277 2.17 -5.02 9.90
C THR A 277 3.56 -5.52 10.29
N ILE A 278 4.56 -4.63 10.31
CA ILE A 278 5.92 -4.98 10.78
C ILE A 278 5.92 -5.26 12.29
N GLN A 279 5.03 -4.60 13.05
CA GLN A 279 5.00 -4.68 14.51
C GLN A 279 3.79 -5.45 15.06
N SER A 280 2.70 -5.55 14.30
CA SER A 280 1.46 -6.16 14.78
C SER A 280 0.69 -6.88 13.69
N ASP A 281 0.18 -8.07 14.05
CA ASP A 281 -0.78 -8.89 13.31
C ASP A 281 -2.17 -8.23 13.20
N LEU A 282 -2.47 -7.22 14.03
CA LEU A 282 -3.79 -6.57 14.10
C LEU A 282 -3.97 -5.41 13.11
N ALA A 283 -3.00 -5.17 12.23
CA ALA A 283 -3.01 -4.03 11.30
C ALA A 283 -4.22 -4.05 10.34
N SER A 284 -4.72 -5.24 9.99
CA SER A 284 -5.88 -5.44 9.10
C SER A 284 -7.16 -4.80 9.65
N HIS A 285 -7.33 -4.76 10.98
CA HIS A 285 -8.51 -4.19 11.63
C HIS A 285 -8.65 -2.67 11.45
N VAL A 286 -7.56 -1.98 11.08
CA VAL A 286 -7.56 -0.53 10.87
C VAL A 286 -8.02 -0.14 9.46
N LEU A 287 -7.99 -1.07 8.50
CA LEU A 287 -8.20 -0.78 7.07
C LEU A 287 -9.54 -0.10 6.78
N LEU A 288 -10.62 -0.57 7.39
CA LEU A 288 -11.96 0.00 7.20
C LEU A 288 -12.02 1.45 7.71
N GLY A 289 -11.44 1.69 8.89
CA GLY A 289 -11.32 3.02 9.49
C GLY A 289 -10.56 3.99 8.59
N VAL A 290 -9.41 3.55 8.06
CA VAL A 290 -8.57 4.31 7.13
C VAL A 290 -9.32 4.60 5.82
N ALA A 291 -10.03 3.62 5.27
CA ALA A 291 -10.80 3.79 4.03
C ALA A 291 -11.89 4.86 4.19
N LEU A 292 -12.66 4.84 5.28
CA LEU A 292 -13.68 5.85 5.54
C LEU A 292 -13.07 7.22 5.85
N ALA A 293 -11.98 7.27 6.64
CA ALA A 293 -11.26 8.51 6.92
C ALA A 293 -10.73 9.17 5.65
N LEU A 294 -10.23 8.37 4.70
CA LEU A 294 -9.82 8.84 3.38
C LEU A 294 -11.01 9.43 2.60
N LEU A 295 -12.15 8.75 2.56
CA LEU A 295 -13.34 9.26 1.88
C LEU A 295 -13.80 10.59 2.49
N VAL A 296 -13.84 10.70 3.82
CA VAL A 296 -14.18 11.95 4.53
C VAL A 296 -13.16 13.05 4.25
N SER A 297 -11.87 12.74 4.23
CA SER A 297 -10.81 13.70 3.87
C SER A 297 -10.94 14.20 2.42
N ILE A 298 -11.37 13.35 1.51
CA ILE A 298 -11.57 13.72 0.10
C ILE A 298 -12.87 14.52 -0.07
N SER A 299 -13.95 14.18 0.63
CA SER A 299 -15.28 14.81 0.47
C SER A 299 -15.50 16.07 1.31
N SER A 300 -14.88 16.19 2.48
CA SER A 300 -15.08 17.30 3.42
C SER A 300 -14.88 18.72 2.82
N PRO A 301 -13.95 18.97 1.87
CA PRO A 301 -13.82 20.30 1.30
C PRO A 301 -15.06 20.74 0.52
N LEU A 302 -15.88 19.80 0.00
CA LEU A 302 -17.12 20.14 -0.72
C LEU A 302 -18.16 20.79 0.18
N VAL A 303 -18.17 20.44 1.46
CA VAL A 303 -19.16 20.89 2.44
C VAL A 303 -18.67 22.13 3.18
N LEU A 304 -17.37 22.17 3.48
CA LEU A 304 -16.78 23.15 4.39
C LEU A 304 -16.16 24.36 3.69
N GLU A 305 -15.72 24.23 2.42
CA GLU A 305 -15.20 25.37 1.67
C GLU A 305 -16.34 26.13 0.98
N LYS A 306 -16.49 27.43 1.28
CA LYS A 306 -17.49 28.28 0.63
C LYS A 306 -16.96 28.76 -0.72
N LYS A 307 -17.80 28.73 -1.77
CA LYS A 307 -17.47 29.44 -3.02
C LYS A 307 -17.43 30.93 -2.72
N SER A 308 -16.33 31.59 -3.08
CA SER A 308 -16.30 33.05 -3.12
C SER A 308 -17.31 33.50 -4.18
N THR A 309 -18.45 34.03 -3.74
CA THR A 309 -19.30 34.85 -4.60
C THR A 309 -18.47 36.05 -5.01
N LYS A 310 -18.10 36.15 -6.30
CA LYS A 310 -17.57 37.41 -6.84
C LYS A 310 -18.56 38.50 -6.41
N ALA A 311 -18.07 39.49 -5.66
CA ALA A 311 -18.82 40.72 -5.45
C ALA A 311 -19.13 41.29 -6.84
N VAL A 312 -20.43 41.37 -7.16
CA VAL A 312 -20.95 42.09 -8.33
C VAL A 312 -20.96 43.57 -7.98
#